data_AF-A0A1A7YX71-F1
#
_entry.id   AF-A0A1A7YX71-F1
#
_cell.length_a   1.000
_cell.length_b   1.000
_cell.length_c   1.000
_cell.angle_alpha   90.00
_cell.angle_beta   90.00
_cell.angle_gamma   90.00
#
_symmetry.space_group_name_H-M   'P 1'
#
loop_
_entity.id
_entity.type
_entity.pdbx_description
1 polymer ?
#
loop_
_entity_poly.entity_id
_entity_poly.type
_entity_poly.pdbx_seq_one_letter_code
_entity_poly.pdbx_strand_id
1 'polypeptide(L)'
;MSAYAEFVPPPECPVFEPSWEEFSDPLGFINKIRPIAEKTGICKIRPPQDWQPPFACDVRNFRFTPRVQRLNELEALTRVKLNFLDQIAKFWELQGSKIRFPHVERKI
;
A
#
# COMPACT_ATOMS: atom_id res chain seq x y z
N MET A 1 25.92 16.60 -3.90
CA MET A 1 25.87 15.65 -2.77
C MET A 1 24.40 15.43 -2.44
N SER A 2 23.90 14.21 -2.59
CA SER A 2 22.52 13.89 -2.21
C SER A 2 22.42 13.98 -0.69
N ALA A 3 21.56 14.86 -0.18
CA ALA A 3 21.25 14.92 1.23
C ALA A 3 20.37 13.71 1.54
N TYR A 4 20.98 12.61 1.99
CA TYR A 4 20.24 11.49 2.55
C TYR A 4 19.64 11.99 3.87
N ALA A 5 18.34 12.26 3.88
CA ALA A 5 17.62 12.47 5.13
C ALA A 5 17.67 11.16 5.93
N GLU A 6 18.16 11.23 7.17
CA GLU A 6 18.14 10.09 8.08
C GLU A 6 16.68 9.72 8.39
N PHE A 7 16.38 8.42 8.46
CA PHE A 7 15.02 7.94 8.68
C PHE A 7 14.53 8.34 10.09
N VAL A 8 13.37 9.01 10.14
CA VAL A 8 12.66 9.30 11.38
C VAL A 8 11.38 8.47 11.38
N PRO A 9 11.18 7.56 12.36
CA PRO A 9 9.95 6.78 12.46
C PRO A 9 8.72 7.70 12.62
N PRO A 10 7.63 7.48 11.86
CA PRO A 10 6.37 8.17 12.08
C PRO A 10 5.69 7.71 13.38
N PRO A 11 4.72 8.48 13.91
CA PRO A 11 3.92 8.05 15.05
C PRO A 11 3.11 6.80 14.72
N GLU A 12 2.93 5.94 15.73
CA GLU A 12 2.14 4.70 15.62
C GLU A 12 0.64 4.98 15.46
N CYS A 13 -0.05 4.06 14.78
CA CYS A 13 -1.51 4.09 14.62
C CYS A 13 -2.25 3.57 15.88
N PRO A 14 -3.52 3.95 16.09
CA PRO A 14 -4.31 3.45 17.22
C PRO A 14 -4.52 1.94 17.16
N VAL A 15 -4.53 1.32 18.34
CA VAL A 15 -4.75 -0.12 18.52
C VAL A 15 -6.04 -0.34 19.30
N PHE A 16 -6.88 -1.25 18.81
CA PHE A 16 -8.15 -1.61 19.43
C PHE A 16 -8.18 -3.10 19.81
N GLU A 17 -8.69 -3.40 20.99
CA GLU A 17 -8.79 -4.74 21.56
C GLU A 17 -10.27 -5.00 21.93
N PRO A 18 -11.11 -5.45 20.98
CA PRO A 18 -12.53 -5.69 21.21
C PRO A 18 -12.78 -6.77 22.25
N SER A 19 -13.89 -6.64 22.99
CA SER A 19 -14.46 -7.75 23.74
C SER A 19 -15.00 -8.84 22.81
N TRP A 20 -15.33 -10.02 23.34
CA TRP A 20 -15.97 -11.08 22.57
C TRP A 20 -17.31 -10.66 21.95
N GLU A 21 -18.07 -9.81 22.66
CA GLU A 21 -19.35 -9.28 22.16
C GLU A 21 -19.10 -8.33 20.98
N GLU A 22 -18.13 -7.43 21.10
CA GLU A 22 -17.77 -6.51 20.02
C GLU A 22 -17.14 -7.23 18.82
N PHE A 23 -16.37 -8.28 19.07
CA PHE A 23 -15.74 -9.08 18.04
C PHE A 23 -16.74 -9.93 17.24
N SER A 24 -17.95 -10.14 17.78
CA SER A 24 -19.01 -10.89 17.11
C SER A 24 -19.64 -10.16 15.92
N ASP A 25 -19.64 -8.83 15.92
CA ASP A 25 -20.08 -7.98 14.79
C ASP A 25 -18.94 -7.06 14.32
N PRO A 26 -18.10 -7.52 13.37
CA PRO A 26 -16.95 -6.75 12.89
C PRO A 26 -17.32 -5.39 12.29
N LEU A 27 -18.45 -5.30 11.56
CA LEU A 27 -18.87 -4.05 10.92
C LEU A 27 -19.42 -3.06 11.95
N GLY A 28 -20.17 -3.54 12.94
CA GLY A 28 -20.58 -2.75 14.09
C GLY A 28 -19.39 -2.18 14.86
N PHE A 29 -18.38 -3.01 15.13
CA PHE A 29 -17.16 -2.56 15.79
C PHE A 29 -16.36 -1.55 14.96
N ILE A 30 -16.20 -1.78 13.65
CA ILE A 30 -15.54 -0.82 12.74
C ILE A 30 -16.25 0.53 12.75
N ASN A 31 -17.58 0.54 12.69
CA ASN A 31 -18.37 1.77 12.77
C ASN A 31 -18.19 2.49 14.11
N LYS A 32 -18.08 1.74 15.22
CA LYS A 32 -17.80 2.30 16.55
C LYS A 32 -16.45 3.00 16.62
N ILE A 33 -15.39 2.42 16.05
CA ILE A 33 -14.03 2.98 16.11
C ILE A 33 -13.75 4.02 15.00
N ARG A 34 -14.59 4.08 13.97
CA ARG A 34 -14.42 4.96 12.80
C ARG A 34 -14.08 6.42 13.15
N PRO A 35 -14.77 7.11 14.08
CA PRO A 35 -14.48 8.52 14.40
C PRO A 35 -13.04 8.77 14.91
N ILE A 36 -12.37 7.73 15.39
CA ILE A 36 -10.99 7.78 15.88
C ILE A 36 -10.02 7.34 14.77
N ALA A 37 -10.27 6.17 14.17
CA ALA A 37 -9.38 5.56 13.17
C ALA A 37 -9.33 6.33 11.84
N GLU A 38 -10.41 7.00 11.45
CA GLU A 38 -10.48 7.78 10.20
C GLU A 38 -9.48 8.94 10.20
N LYS A 39 -9.13 9.48 11.38
CA LYS A 39 -8.16 10.57 11.51
C LYS A 39 -6.72 10.15 11.17
N THR A 40 -6.39 8.88 11.37
CA THR A 40 -5.05 8.33 11.09
C THR A 40 -4.97 7.59 9.76
N GLY A 41 -6.10 7.37 9.08
CA GLY A 41 -6.20 6.61 7.82
C GLY A 41 -6.03 5.10 7.96
N ILE A 42 -5.33 4.63 9.00
CA ILE A 42 -5.12 3.22 9.35
C ILE A 42 -5.28 3.01 10.85
N CYS A 43 -5.64 1.78 11.25
CA CYS A 43 -5.62 1.32 12.64
C CYS A 43 -5.28 -0.17 12.73
N LYS A 44 -4.96 -0.65 13.93
CA LYS A 44 -4.69 -2.06 14.21
C LYS A 44 -5.77 -2.63 15.15
N ILE A 45 -6.32 -3.78 14.82
CA ILE A 45 -7.26 -4.51 15.68
C ILE A 45 -6.58 -5.80 16.14
N ARG A 46 -6.53 -6.03 17.44
CA ARG A 46 -6.05 -7.30 18.02
C ARG A 46 -7.27 -8.11 18.47
N PRO A 47 -7.52 -9.29 17.89
CA PRO A 47 -8.66 -10.11 18.30
C PRO A 47 -8.48 -10.61 19.76
N PRO A 48 -9.55 -11.10 20.39
CA PRO A 48 -9.47 -11.77 21.70
C PRO A 48 -8.41 -12.88 21.72
N GLN A 49 -7.69 -13.04 22.84
CA GLN A 49 -6.51 -13.91 22.93
C GLN A 49 -6.79 -15.39 22.63
N ASP A 50 -8.00 -15.88 22.94
CA ASP A 50 -8.38 -17.27 22.67
C ASP A 50 -8.84 -17.48 21.22
N TRP A 51 -8.96 -16.41 20.41
CA TRP A 51 -9.25 -16.52 18.99
C TRP A 51 -7.97 -16.81 18.20
N GLN A 52 -7.72 -18.10 17.96
CA GLN A 52 -6.54 -18.58 17.26
C GLN A 52 -6.95 -19.53 16.12
N PRO A 53 -7.33 -19.01 14.94
CA PRO A 53 -7.72 -19.86 13.83
C PRO A 53 -6.53 -20.67 13.31
N PRO A 54 -6.71 -21.96 12.98
CA PRO A 54 -5.64 -22.76 12.40
C PRO A 54 -5.30 -22.25 11.00
N PHE A 55 -4.01 -22.31 10.64
CA PHE A 55 -3.57 -22.01 9.28
C PHE A 55 -3.93 -23.17 8.35
N ALA A 56 -4.81 -22.91 7.37
CA ALA A 56 -5.38 -23.96 6.52
C ALA A 56 -4.47 -24.40 5.35
N CYS A 57 -3.48 -23.59 4.97
CA CYS A 57 -2.66 -23.88 3.80
C CYS A 57 -1.50 -24.82 4.14
N ASP A 58 -1.29 -25.84 3.31
CA ASP A 58 -0.12 -26.71 3.40
C ASP A 58 1.12 -26.00 2.83
N VAL A 59 1.96 -25.51 3.73
CA VAL A 59 3.20 -24.78 3.42
C VAL A 59 4.17 -25.62 2.57
N ARG A 60 4.17 -26.95 2.71
CA ARG A 60 5.13 -27.82 1.99
C ARG A 60 4.78 -27.96 0.51
N ASN A 61 3.51 -27.87 0.19
CA ASN A 61 3.00 -28.04 -1.18
C ASN A 61 2.57 -26.71 -1.82
N PHE A 62 2.71 -25.57 -1.12
CA PHE A 62 2.36 -24.26 -1.65
C PHE A 62 3.39 -23.75 -2.66
N ARG A 63 2.96 -23.49 -3.90
CA ARG A 63 3.80 -22.94 -4.97
C ARG A 63 3.20 -21.63 -5.48
N PHE A 64 4.04 -20.61 -5.61
CA PHE A 64 3.69 -19.34 -6.24
C PHE A 64 4.89 -18.79 -7.01
N THR A 65 4.62 -18.00 -8.05
CA THR A 65 5.68 -17.30 -8.79
C THR A 65 6.05 -16.02 -8.05
N PRO A 66 7.28 -15.88 -7.53
CA PRO A 66 7.68 -14.66 -6.83
C PRO A 66 7.79 -13.48 -7.80
N ARG A 67 7.57 -12.27 -7.28
CA ARG A 67 7.84 -11.02 -8.01
C ARG A 67 9.13 -10.39 -7.51
N VAL A 68 9.96 -9.92 -8.43
CA VAL A 68 11.20 -9.20 -8.11
C VAL A 68 10.87 -7.73 -7.86
N GLN A 69 11.35 -7.18 -6.74
CA GLN A 69 11.26 -5.75 -6.43
C GLN A 69 12.68 -5.18 -6.24
N ARG A 70 13.04 -4.20 -7.07
CA ARG A 70 14.33 -3.49 -7.00
C ARG A 70 14.14 -2.19 -6.23
N LEU A 71 14.67 -2.10 -5.02
CA LEU A 71 14.42 -0.98 -4.10
C LEU A 71 14.87 0.37 -4.67
N ASN A 72 16.00 0.39 -5.38
CA ASN A 72 16.56 1.55 -6.07
C ASN A 72 15.70 2.05 -7.26
N GLU A 73 14.84 1.21 -7.82
CA GLU A 73 13.96 1.52 -8.95
C GLU A 73 12.47 1.60 -8.55
N LEU A 74 12.17 1.39 -7.25
CA LEU A 74 10.80 1.33 -6.74
C LEU A 74 10.11 2.70 -6.82
N GLU A 75 10.88 3.78 -6.67
CA GLU A 75 10.37 5.15 -6.74
C GLU A 75 10.10 5.55 -8.20
N ALA A 76 8.84 5.45 -8.62
CA ALA A 76 8.41 5.82 -9.97
C ALA A 76 8.49 7.34 -10.25
N LEU A 77 8.78 8.16 -9.23
CA LEU A 77 8.82 9.62 -9.27
C LEU A 77 10.25 10.19 -9.32
N THR A 78 11.24 9.36 -9.66
CA THR A 78 12.60 9.88 -9.87
C THR A 78 12.57 11.05 -10.85
N ARG A 79 13.27 12.13 -10.50
CA ARG A 79 13.31 13.38 -11.29
C ARG A 79 13.65 13.13 -12.76
N VAL A 80 14.50 12.14 -13.04
CA VAL A 80 14.87 11.73 -14.41
C VAL A 80 13.66 11.18 -15.17
N LYS A 81 12.87 10.30 -14.55
CA LYS A 81 11.69 9.69 -15.17
C LYS A 81 10.58 10.73 -15.41
N LEU A 82 10.38 11.64 -14.46
CA LEU A 82 9.43 12.76 -14.63
C LEU A 82 9.85 13.70 -15.77
N ASN A 83 11.13 14.10 -15.82
CA ASN A 83 11.67 14.94 -16.89
C ASN A 83 11.52 14.27 -18.26
N PHE A 84 11.77 12.96 -18.34
CA PHE A 84 11.62 12.19 -19.57
C PHE A 84 10.16 12.18 -20.06
N LEU A 85 9.20 11.93 -19.16
CA LEU A 85 7.78 11.94 -19.49
C LEU A 85 7.30 13.33 -19.94
N ASP A 86 7.77 14.40 -19.28
CA ASP A 86 7.46 15.79 -19.64
C ASP A 86 8.00 16.15 -21.03
N GLN A 87 9.26 15.81 -21.33
CA GLN A 87 9.86 16.07 -22.65
C GLN A 87 9.16 15.29 -23.76
N ILE A 88 8.80 14.03 -23.52
CA ILE A 88 8.07 13.23 -24.50
C ILE A 88 6.66 13.79 -24.73
N ALA A 89 5.95 14.21 -23.67
CA ALA A 89 4.64 14.81 -23.81
C ALA A 89 4.71 16.08 -24.70
N LYS A 90 5.67 16.97 -24.43
CA LYS A 90 5.92 18.18 -25.23
C LYS A 90 6.26 17.86 -26.68
N PHE A 91 7.07 16.84 -26.93
CA PHE A 91 7.41 16.41 -28.29
C PHE A 91 6.16 16.01 -29.08
N TRP A 92 5.29 15.16 -28.50
CA TRP A 92 4.08 14.73 -29.18
C TRP A 92 3.09 15.87 -29.42
N GLU A 93 2.93 16.77 -28.45
CA GLU A 93 2.09 17.96 -28.59
C GLU A 93 2.53 18.85 -29.75
N LEU A 94 3.85 19.05 -29.92
CA LEU A 94 4.41 19.79 -31.06
C LEU A 94 4.12 19.12 -32.41
N GLN A 95 3.99 17.79 -32.44
CA GLN A 95 3.60 17.03 -33.64
C GLN A 95 2.08 17.03 -33.87
N GLY A 96 1.29 17.74 -33.05
CA GLY A 96 -0.16 17.79 -33.17
C GLY A 96 -0.88 16.54 -32.68
N SER A 97 -0.19 15.66 -31.94
CA SER A 97 -0.75 14.43 -31.38
C SER A 97 -0.61 14.41 -29.86
N LYS A 98 -1.52 13.72 -29.17
CA LYS A 98 -1.40 13.53 -27.72
C LYS A 98 -0.79 12.16 -27.45
N ILE A 99 0.24 12.12 -26.59
CA ILE A 99 0.79 10.84 -26.16
C ILE A 99 -0.29 9.99 -25.49
N ARG A 100 -0.44 8.76 -25.96
CA ARG A 100 -1.24 7.72 -25.29
C ARG A 100 -0.28 6.69 -24.75
N PHE A 101 -0.18 6.60 -23.42
CA PHE A 101 0.63 5.57 -22.79
C PHE A 101 -0.03 4.21 -22.99
N PRO A 102 0.66 3.23 -23.62
CA PRO A 102 0.11 1.90 -23.78
C PRO A 102 0.08 1.19 -22.44
N HIS A 103 -0.99 0.44 -22.19
CA HIS A 103 -1.10 -0.41 -21.01
C HIS A 103 -0.52 -1.79 -21.33
N VAL A 104 0.59 -2.14 -20.71
CA VAL A 104 1.27 -3.42 -20.92
C VAL A 104 1.19 -4.22 -19.62
N GLU A 105 0.69 -5.45 -19.70
CA GLU A 105 0.64 -6.43 -18.59
C GLU A 105 -0.03 -5.94 -17.28
N ARG A 106 -1.25 -5.39 -17.36
CA ARG A 106 -2.13 -5.11 -16.19
C ARG A 106 -1.48 -4.31 -15.03
N LYS A 107 -0.45 -3.50 -15.30
CA LYS A 107 0.12 -2.60 -14.30
C LYS A 107 -0.56 -1.23 -14.41
N ILE A 108 -1.44 -0.95 -13.45
CA ILE A 108 -1.96 0.40 -13.14
C ILE A 108 -0.81 1.27 -12.62
#